data_AF-A0A0L0V1K5-F1
#
_entry.id   AF-A0A0L0V1K5-F1
#
_cell.length_a   1.000
_cell.length_b   1.000
_cell.length_c   1.000
_cell.angle_alpha   90.00
_cell.angle_beta   90.00
_cell.angle_gamma   90.00
#
_symmetry.space_group_name_H-M   'P 1'
#
loop_
_entity.id
_entity.type
_entity.pdbx_description
1 polymer ?
#
loop_
_entity_poly.entity_id
_entity_poly.type
_entity_poly.pdbx_seq_one_letter_code
_entity_poly.pdbx_strand_id
1 'polypeptide(L)'
;MESIDGEDQQPPSKRSKLSHCETDEQRSTGLMDCLEQADQLDQRLSPYLETTVRKWSTKINSTTGLNPKKFNGGKQQQQQNVMDQLDQLWSSKEEREKLITRSRTSKHRAKNHADLVRLSDSNSVFEDRDFYLSLLKDVVETATRNQEESMIGMNDYRSQRTHRESVDTKASKGRKIRYDIHEKLLSIMVPIQNELWNDQQKDELFGSLFGFGFEVDHQTTHHKSEDQTFEIGKSDGFRLL
;
A
#
# COMPACT_ATOMS: atom_id res chain seq x y z
N MET A 1 62.47 28.29 -50.26
CA MET A 1 61.34 28.26 -51.21
C MET A 1 61.50 26.98 -52.02
N GLU A 2 61.41 25.84 -51.35
CA GLU A 2 60.19 25.02 -51.15
C GLU A 2 59.89 24.21 -52.40
N SER A 3 60.42 22.99 -52.40
CA SER A 3 60.13 21.90 -53.32
C SER A 3 58.67 21.47 -53.12
N ILE A 4 57.88 21.48 -54.19
CA ILE A 4 56.49 21.04 -54.16
C ILE A 4 56.33 19.80 -55.07
N ASP A 5 55.83 18.75 -54.43
CA ASP A 5 54.92 17.70 -54.89
C ASP A 5 55.30 16.80 -56.08
N GLY A 6 55.58 15.54 -55.73
CA GLY A 6 55.58 14.40 -56.63
C GLY A 6 55.87 13.09 -55.91
N GLU A 7 55.19 12.82 -54.79
CA GLU A 7 55.34 11.55 -54.05
C GLU A 7 54.43 10.46 -54.68
N ASP A 8 55.09 9.38 -55.10
CA ASP A 8 54.53 8.22 -55.80
C ASP A 8 53.34 7.58 -55.07
N GLN A 9 52.21 7.46 -55.76
CA GLN A 9 51.08 6.65 -55.32
C GLN A 9 51.43 5.16 -55.40
N GLN A 10 51.54 4.48 -54.24
CA GLN A 10 51.50 3.01 -54.19
C GLN A 10 50.11 2.49 -54.58
N PRO A 11 50.01 1.42 -55.39
CA PRO A 11 48.72 0.84 -55.76
C PRO A 11 48.09 0.09 -54.56
N PRO A 12 46.74 -0.04 -54.53
CA PRO A 12 46.03 -0.63 -53.40
C PRO A 12 46.39 -2.11 -53.24
N SER A 13 46.57 -2.55 -51.99
CA SER A 13 46.91 -3.95 -51.71
C SER A 13 45.80 -4.89 -52.18
N LYS A 14 46.19 -5.92 -52.92
CA LYS A 14 45.28 -6.98 -53.38
C LYS A 14 44.76 -7.70 -52.14
N ARG A 15 43.43 -7.79 -51.99
CA ARG A 15 42.77 -8.64 -50.98
C ARG A 15 43.31 -10.06 -51.10
N SER A 16 44.18 -10.43 -50.16
CA SER A 16 44.54 -11.81 -49.89
C SER A 16 43.29 -12.54 -49.40
N LYS A 17 42.91 -13.62 -50.09
CA LYS A 17 41.92 -14.57 -49.57
C LYS A 17 42.48 -15.15 -48.27
N LEU A 18 41.95 -14.75 -47.13
CA LEU A 18 42.14 -15.48 -45.87
C LEU A 18 41.51 -16.87 -46.03
N SER A 19 42.29 -17.85 -46.45
CA SER A 19 42.07 -19.24 -46.10
C SER A 19 42.92 -19.55 -44.88
N HIS A 20 42.53 -19.01 -43.72
CA HIS A 20 43.09 -19.44 -42.46
C HIS A 20 42.37 -20.72 -42.07
N CYS A 21 42.96 -21.87 -42.40
CA CYS A 21 42.55 -23.16 -41.85
C CYS A 21 43.06 -23.19 -40.41
N GLU A 22 42.27 -22.67 -39.48
CA GLU A 22 42.56 -22.85 -38.05
C GLU A 22 42.56 -24.34 -37.75
N THR A 23 43.64 -24.83 -37.14
CA THR A 23 43.67 -26.19 -36.60
C THR A 23 42.78 -26.26 -35.36
N ASP A 24 42.22 -27.43 -35.04
CA ASP A 24 41.36 -27.59 -33.85
C ASP A 24 42.09 -27.19 -32.55
N GLU A 25 43.43 -27.30 -32.51
CA GLU A 25 44.22 -26.80 -31.39
C GLU A 25 44.21 -25.27 -31.28
N GLN A 26 44.30 -24.54 -32.40
CA GLN A 26 44.22 -23.08 -32.42
C GLN A 26 42.84 -22.57 -31.98
N ARG A 27 41.78 -23.32 -32.32
CA ARG A 27 40.41 -23.04 -31.84
C ARG A 27 40.28 -23.31 -30.34
N SER A 28 40.87 -24.40 -29.86
CA SER A 28 40.88 -24.73 -28.44
C SER A 28 41.65 -23.69 -27.62
N THR A 29 42.79 -23.20 -28.12
CA THR A 29 43.55 -22.13 -27.45
C THR A 29 42.80 -20.80 -27.49
N GLY A 30 42.20 -20.44 -28.63
CA GLY A 30 41.39 -19.23 -28.73
C GLY A 30 40.17 -19.25 -27.81
N LEU A 31 39.53 -20.41 -27.64
CA LEU A 31 38.45 -20.60 -26.66
C LEU A 31 38.96 -20.44 -25.23
N MET A 32 40.11 -21.03 -24.91
CA MET A 32 40.71 -20.92 -23.57
C MET A 32 41.07 -19.47 -23.23
N ASP A 33 41.64 -18.73 -24.18
CA ASP A 33 41.96 -17.31 -24.04
C ASP A 33 40.68 -16.47 -23.83
N CYS A 34 39.59 -16.80 -24.53
CA CYS A 34 38.29 -16.15 -24.32
C CYS A 34 37.72 -16.42 -22.92
N LEU A 35 37.85 -17.66 -22.43
CA LEU A 35 37.41 -18.02 -21.07
C LEU A 35 38.24 -17.30 -20.01
N GLU A 36 39.56 -17.20 -20.22
CA GLU A 36 40.45 -16.46 -19.30
C GLU A 36 40.12 -14.97 -19.29
N GLN A 37 39.87 -14.36 -20.46
CA GLN A 37 39.42 -12.97 -20.55
C GLN A 37 38.08 -12.76 -19.84
N ALA A 38 37.14 -13.71 -19.98
CA ALA A 38 35.85 -13.65 -19.28
C ALA A 38 36.03 -13.72 -17.76
N ASP A 39 36.90 -14.60 -17.27
CA ASP A 39 37.21 -14.72 -15.83
C ASP A 39 37.87 -13.46 -15.27
N GLN A 40 38.84 -12.88 -16.01
CA GLN A 40 39.47 -11.60 -15.61
C GLN A 40 38.46 -10.46 -15.51
N LEU A 41 37.49 -10.39 -16.44
CA LEU A 41 36.42 -9.40 -16.38
C LEU A 41 35.48 -9.64 -15.20
N ASP A 42 35.15 -10.90 -14.91
CA ASP A 42 34.27 -11.25 -13.79
C ASP A 42 34.93 -10.93 -12.45
N GLN A 43 36.23 -11.23 -12.29
CA GLN A 43 37.00 -10.84 -11.10
C GLN A 43 37.00 -9.31 -10.90
N ARG A 44 37.11 -8.53 -11.98
CA ARG A 44 37.06 -7.05 -11.91
C ARG A 44 35.67 -6.53 -11.56
N LEU A 45 34.61 -7.19 -12.02
CA LEU A 45 33.22 -6.77 -11.83
C LEU A 45 32.63 -7.27 -10.51
N SER A 46 33.12 -8.38 -9.98
CA SER A 46 32.68 -9.02 -8.75
C SER A 46 32.46 -8.04 -7.57
N PRO A 47 33.41 -7.18 -7.17
CA PRO A 47 33.18 -6.27 -6.05
C PRO A 47 32.04 -5.28 -6.29
N TYR A 48 31.81 -4.86 -7.54
CA TYR A 48 30.69 -4.00 -7.90
C TYR A 48 29.36 -4.75 -7.80
N LEU A 49 29.31 -6.00 -8.25
CA LEU A 49 28.12 -6.85 -8.14
C LEU A 49 27.79 -7.12 -6.67
N GLU A 50 28.77 -7.55 -5.87
CA GLU A 50 28.58 -7.83 -4.46
C GLU A 50 28.04 -6.61 -3.70
N THR A 51 28.66 -5.44 -3.90
CA THR A 51 28.19 -4.22 -3.25
C THR A 51 26.79 -3.82 -3.69
N THR A 52 26.45 -3.99 -4.97
CA THR A 52 25.13 -3.66 -5.51
C THR A 52 24.07 -4.62 -4.97
N VAL A 53 24.32 -5.92 -5.01
CA VAL A 53 23.40 -6.95 -4.47
C VAL A 53 23.23 -6.77 -2.97
N ARG A 54 24.32 -6.53 -2.22
CA ARG A 54 24.24 -6.26 -0.78
C ARG A 54 23.34 -5.05 -0.48
N LYS A 55 23.51 -3.94 -1.22
CA LYS A 55 22.67 -2.73 -1.09
C LYS A 55 21.19 -3.03 -1.33
N TRP A 56 20.86 -3.73 -2.41
CA TRP A 56 19.47 -4.06 -2.75
C TRP A 56 18.85 -5.04 -1.76
N SER A 57 19.60 -6.07 -1.34
CA SER A 57 19.16 -7.01 -0.32
C SER A 57 18.84 -6.30 0.99
N THR A 58 19.70 -5.38 1.46
CA THR A 58 19.43 -4.58 2.66
C THR A 58 18.18 -3.71 2.48
N LYS A 59 18.03 -3.02 1.34
CA LYS A 59 16.85 -2.19 1.05
C LYS A 59 15.54 -2.99 1.05
N ILE A 60 15.55 -4.19 0.46
CA ILE A 60 14.40 -5.10 0.43
C ILE A 60 14.08 -5.61 1.83
N ASN A 61 15.09 -6.02 2.60
CA ASN A 61 14.90 -6.48 3.99
C ASN A 61 14.34 -5.35 4.87
N SER A 62 14.85 -4.12 4.72
CA SER A 62 14.35 -2.95 5.47
C SER A 62 12.91 -2.58 5.13
N THR A 63 12.48 -2.75 3.88
CA THR A 63 11.10 -2.46 3.47
C THR A 63 10.13 -3.59 3.80
N THR A 64 10.59 -4.84 3.77
CA THR A 64 9.80 -6.04 4.11
C THR A 64 9.62 -6.21 5.64
N GLY A 65 10.50 -5.61 6.45
CA GLY A 65 10.43 -5.63 7.92
C GLY A 65 9.19 -4.96 8.55
N LEU A 66 8.36 -4.27 7.77
CA LEU A 66 7.09 -3.68 8.25
C LEU A 66 5.97 -4.73 8.43
N ASN A 67 6.19 -6.00 8.07
CA ASN A 67 5.26 -7.11 8.32
C ASN A 67 5.95 -8.29 9.04
N PRO A 68 6.27 -8.19 10.33
CA PRO A 68 7.06 -9.18 11.07
C PRO A 68 6.37 -10.53 11.34
N LYS A 69 5.18 -10.79 10.77
CA LYS A 69 4.40 -12.02 11.02
C LYS A 69 4.48 -13.09 9.92
N LYS A 70 5.29 -12.90 8.87
CA LYS A 70 5.03 -13.57 7.58
C LYS A 70 6.20 -14.30 6.94
N PHE A 71 6.81 -15.19 7.71
CA PHE A 71 7.34 -16.44 7.19
C PHE A 71 7.61 -17.37 8.36
N ASN A 72 6.76 -18.38 8.53
CA ASN A 72 7.00 -19.45 9.50
C ASN A 72 8.00 -20.46 8.91
N GLY A 73 9.21 -19.99 8.58
CA GLY A 73 10.32 -20.78 8.09
C GLY A 73 11.62 -20.29 8.70
N GLY A 74 11.94 -20.73 9.92
CA GLY A 74 13.23 -20.53 10.57
C GLY A 74 13.56 -19.06 10.92
N LYS A 75 13.34 -18.69 12.18
CA LYS A 75 13.53 -17.34 12.76
C LYS A 75 14.93 -16.70 12.62
N GLN A 76 15.87 -17.29 11.89
CA GLN A 76 17.25 -16.78 11.77
C GLN A 76 17.77 -16.60 10.34
N GLN A 77 17.12 -17.17 9.32
CA GLN A 77 17.61 -17.04 7.94
C GLN A 77 17.06 -15.80 7.23
N GLN A 78 15.90 -15.28 7.63
CA GLN A 78 15.22 -14.22 6.88
C GLN A 78 15.79 -12.80 7.00
N GLN A 79 16.78 -12.58 7.87
CA GLN A 79 17.37 -11.24 8.06
C GLN A 79 18.81 -11.15 7.55
N GLN A 80 19.33 -12.21 6.95
CA GLN A 80 20.68 -12.20 6.39
C GLN A 80 20.69 -11.65 4.96
N ASN A 81 21.80 -11.03 4.57
CA ASN A 81 21.98 -10.61 3.19
C ASN A 81 22.01 -11.84 2.28
N VAL A 82 21.45 -11.73 1.07
CA VAL A 82 21.45 -12.85 0.10
C VAL A 82 22.89 -13.32 -0.19
N MET A 83 23.86 -12.40 -0.21
CA MET A 83 25.26 -12.75 -0.44
C MET A 83 25.85 -13.56 0.73
N ASP A 84 25.58 -13.15 1.97
CA ASP A 84 26.09 -13.86 3.16
C ASP A 84 25.46 -15.26 3.29
N GLN A 85 24.19 -15.42 2.88
CA GLN A 85 23.55 -16.74 2.78
C GLN A 85 24.20 -17.63 1.72
N LEU A 86 24.53 -17.06 0.56
CA LEU A 86 25.27 -17.76 -0.48
C LEU A 86 26.64 -18.20 0.07
N ASP A 87 27.40 -17.28 0.65
CA ASP A 87 28.72 -17.57 1.18
C ASP A 87 28.66 -18.68 2.24
N GLN A 88 27.65 -18.68 3.11
CA GLN A 88 27.43 -19.74 4.09
C GLN A 88 27.14 -21.10 3.44
N LEU A 89 26.21 -21.15 2.48
CA LEU A 89 25.84 -22.38 1.77
C LEU A 89 26.99 -22.92 0.91
N TRP A 90 27.81 -22.05 0.33
CA TRP A 90 28.94 -22.41 -0.50
C TRP A 90 30.20 -22.75 0.31
N SER A 91 30.31 -22.27 1.55
CA SER A 91 31.40 -22.62 2.48
C SER A 91 31.30 -24.06 2.99
N SER A 92 30.08 -24.58 3.17
CA SER A 92 29.87 -25.97 3.59
C SER A 92 29.86 -26.91 2.39
N LYS A 93 30.97 -27.64 2.20
CA LYS A 93 31.09 -28.65 1.12
C LYS A 93 29.97 -29.70 1.18
N GLU A 94 29.60 -30.13 2.38
CA GLU A 94 28.55 -31.13 2.59
C GLU A 94 27.17 -30.61 2.19
N GLU A 95 26.83 -29.36 2.53
CA GLU A 95 25.56 -28.73 2.12
C GLU A 95 25.51 -28.52 0.61
N ARG A 96 26.63 -28.07 0.01
CA ARG A 96 26.75 -27.93 -1.44
C ARG A 96 26.50 -29.25 -2.16
N GLU A 97 27.12 -30.35 -1.73
CA GLU A 97 26.92 -31.67 -2.35
C GLU A 97 25.48 -32.18 -2.18
N LYS A 98 24.87 -31.96 -1.00
CA LYS A 98 23.45 -32.27 -0.78
C LYS A 98 22.51 -31.47 -1.68
N LEU A 99 22.83 -30.21 -1.95
CA LEU A 99 22.00 -29.34 -2.78
C LEU A 99 22.15 -29.70 -4.27
N ILE A 100 23.36 -30.06 -4.70
CA ILE A 100 23.62 -30.58 -6.05
C ILE A 100 22.89 -31.90 -6.27
N THR A 101 22.96 -32.84 -5.32
CA THR A 101 22.25 -34.12 -5.43
C THR A 101 20.73 -33.92 -5.42
N ARG A 102 20.20 -33.02 -4.57
CA ARG A 102 18.77 -32.68 -4.57
C ARG A 102 18.29 -32.06 -5.88
N SER A 103 19.09 -31.21 -6.52
CA SER A 103 18.73 -30.55 -7.79
C SER A 103 18.94 -31.43 -9.02
N ARG A 104 19.69 -32.53 -8.90
CA ARG A 104 19.94 -33.48 -10.00
C ARG A 104 19.16 -34.78 -9.87
N THR A 105 18.45 -34.99 -8.76
CA THR A 105 17.62 -36.18 -8.57
C THR A 105 16.25 -35.93 -9.16
N SER A 106 16.02 -36.47 -10.37
CA SER A 106 14.71 -36.36 -11.01
C SER A 106 13.63 -37.05 -10.15
N LYS A 107 12.70 -36.26 -9.60
CA LYS A 107 11.59 -36.70 -8.74
C LYS A 107 10.44 -37.32 -9.55
N HIS A 108 10.67 -37.69 -10.81
CA HIS A 108 9.69 -38.41 -11.58
C HIS A 108 9.62 -39.86 -11.06
N ARG A 109 8.45 -40.29 -10.60
CA ARG A 109 8.24 -41.67 -10.14
C ARG A 109 8.49 -42.60 -11.32
N ALA A 110 9.63 -43.29 -11.33
CA ALA A 110 9.97 -44.27 -12.34
C ALA A 110 8.84 -45.31 -12.41
N LYS A 111 8.15 -45.38 -13.54
CA LYS A 111 7.05 -46.34 -13.70
C LYS A 111 7.57 -47.72 -14.10
N ASN A 112 8.73 -47.77 -14.76
CA ASN A 112 9.35 -48.99 -15.30
C ASN A 112 10.87 -49.00 -15.07
N HIS A 113 11.50 -50.18 -15.17
CA HIS A 113 12.95 -50.36 -14.99
C HIS A 113 13.80 -49.58 -16.00
N ALA A 114 13.30 -49.38 -17.23
CA ALA A 114 13.96 -48.54 -18.24
C ALA A 114 14.02 -47.05 -17.85
N ASP A 115 13.03 -46.57 -17.08
CA ASP A 115 13.00 -45.21 -16.54
C ASP A 115 14.05 -45.06 -15.43
N LEU A 116 14.23 -46.09 -14.57
CA LEU A 116 15.27 -46.09 -13.54
C LEU A 116 16.69 -45.93 -14.11
N VAL A 117 17.00 -46.64 -15.21
CA VAL A 117 18.30 -46.56 -15.89
C VAL A 117 18.53 -45.18 -16.53
N ARG A 118 17.46 -44.56 -17.06
CA ARG A 118 17.54 -43.20 -17.63
C ARG A 118 17.71 -42.12 -16.56
N LEU A 119 17.15 -42.34 -15.37
CA LEU A 119 17.28 -41.45 -14.21
C LEU A 119 18.65 -41.55 -13.53
N SER A 120 19.36 -42.70 -13.65
CA SER A 120 20.73 -42.83 -13.13
C SER A 120 21.78 -42.10 -13.98
N ASP A 121 21.50 -41.89 -15.27
CA ASP A 121 22.43 -41.25 -16.22
C ASP A 121 22.17 -39.73 -16.36
N SER A 122 21.10 -39.21 -15.74
CA SER A 122 20.66 -37.82 -15.85
C SER A 122 21.44 -36.85 -14.94
N ASN A 123 22.73 -37.09 -14.70
CA ASN A 123 23.57 -36.23 -13.87
C ASN A 123 23.78 -34.82 -14.46
N SER A 124 23.35 -34.61 -15.71
CA SER A 124 23.34 -33.34 -16.43
C SER A 124 21.99 -32.59 -16.41
N VAL A 125 20.91 -33.20 -15.90
CA VAL A 125 19.58 -32.59 -15.90
C VAL A 125 19.35 -31.88 -14.56
N PHE A 126 19.13 -30.56 -14.61
CA PHE A 126 18.75 -29.77 -13.45
C PHE A 126 17.23 -29.78 -13.28
N GLU A 127 16.75 -30.14 -12.08
CA GLU A 127 15.33 -30.11 -11.71
C GLU A 127 15.05 -28.98 -10.72
N ASP A 128 14.28 -27.98 -11.18
CA ASP A 128 13.87 -26.81 -10.40
C ASP A 128 12.50 -26.99 -9.72
N ARG A 129 11.97 -28.21 -9.67
CA ARG A 129 10.61 -28.51 -9.15
C ARG A 129 10.38 -27.96 -7.74
N ASP A 130 11.34 -28.11 -6.83
CA ASP A 130 11.20 -27.62 -5.46
C ASP A 130 11.12 -26.09 -5.40
N PHE A 131 11.86 -25.41 -6.29
CA PHE A 131 11.81 -23.97 -6.43
C PHE A 131 10.45 -23.54 -6.98
N TYR A 132 9.98 -24.18 -8.06
CA TYR A 132 8.65 -23.93 -8.62
C TYR A 132 7.53 -24.12 -7.58
N LEU A 133 7.59 -25.19 -6.78
CA LEU A 133 6.60 -25.44 -5.73
C LEU A 133 6.65 -24.39 -4.62
N SER A 134 7.84 -23.90 -4.26
CA SER A 134 7.98 -22.77 -3.33
C SER A 134 7.31 -21.51 -3.87
N LEU A 135 7.60 -21.15 -5.14
CA LEU A 135 7.00 -19.98 -5.79
C LEU A 135 5.48 -20.12 -5.90
N LEU A 136 4.99 -21.30 -6.27
CA LEU A 136 3.57 -21.58 -6.35
C LEU A 136 2.91 -21.43 -4.98
N LYS A 137 3.55 -21.95 -3.92
CA LYS A 137 3.05 -21.79 -2.55
C LYS A 137 2.96 -20.31 -2.17
N ASP A 138 3.97 -19.51 -2.47
CA ASP A 138 3.97 -18.07 -2.18
C ASP A 138 2.89 -17.32 -2.99
N VAL A 139 2.69 -17.68 -4.27
CA VAL A 139 1.62 -17.12 -5.11
C VAL A 139 0.24 -17.49 -4.57
N VAL A 140 0.04 -18.73 -4.15
CA VAL A 140 -1.21 -19.17 -3.54
C VAL A 140 -1.43 -18.45 -2.20
N GLU A 141 -0.41 -18.35 -1.35
CA GLU A 141 -0.51 -17.68 -0.05
C GLU A 141 -0.78 -16.18 -0.19
N THR A 142 -0.20 -15.52 -1.19
CA THR A 142 -0.50 -14.10 -1.48
C THR A 142 -1.90 -13.92 -2.06
N ALA A 143 -2.36 -14.83 -2.93
CA ALA A 143 -3.72 -14.80 -3.47
C ALA A 143 -4.78 -15.07 -2.40
N THR A 144 -4.59 -16.10 -1.56
CA THR A 144 -5.50 -16.41 -0.45
C THR A 144 -5.47 -15.31 0.60
N ARG A 145 -4.32 -14.69 0.86
CA ARG A 145 -4.23 -13.52 1.74
C ARG A 145 -4.96 -12.31 1.18
N ASN A 146 -4.83 -12.00 -0.11
CA ASN A 146 -5.59 -10.89 -0.70
C ASN A 146 -7.09 -11.17 -0.62
N GLN A 147 -7.49 -12.44 -0.76
CA GLN A 147 -8.85 -12.88 -0.54
C GLN A 147 -9.26 -12.81 0.94
N GLU A 148 -8.40 -13.17 1.89
CA GLU A 148 -8.64 -13.07 3.33
C GLU A 148 -8.62 -11.62 3.84
N GLU A 149 -7.76 -10.74 3.34
CA GLU A 149 -7.77 -9.30 3.67
C GLU A 149 -8.99 -8.62 3.03
N SER A 150 -9.35 -9.03 1.80
CA SER A 150 -10.61 -8.63 1.17
C SER A 150 -11.82 -9.19 1.94
N MET A 151 -11.75 -10.42 2.45
CA MET A 151 -12.82 -11.05 3.23
C MET A 151 -12.86 -10.58 4.68
N ILE A 152 -11.75 -10.24 5.33
CA ILE A 152 -11.72 -9.68 6.70
C ILE A 152 -12.23 -8.24 6.64
N GLY A 153 -11.79 -7.46 5.65
CA GLY A 153 -12.41 -6.17 5.33
C GLY A 153 -13.89 -6.34 5.01
N MET A 154 -14.26 -7.23 4.09
CA MET A 154 -15.66 -7.48 3.71
C MET A 154 -16.49 -8.13 4.81
N ASN A 155 -15.93 -8.87 5.76
CA ASN A 155 -16.66 -9.52 6.87
C ASN A 155 -16.87 -8.56 8.03
N ASP A 156 -15.96 -7.60 8.26
CA ASP A 156 -16.25 -6.39 9.04
C ASP A 156 -17.36 -5.56 8.38
N TYR A 157 -17.34 -5.40 7.04
CA TYR A 157 -18.41 -4.71 6.32
C TYR A 157 -19.72 -5.52 6.18
N ARG A 158 -19.69 -6.85 6.27
CA ARG A 158 -20.87 -7.74 6.13
C ARG A 158 -21.54 -8.00 7.47
N SER A 159 -20.77 -8.17 8.56
CA SER A 159 -21.33 -8.24 9.91
C SER A 159 -22.03 -6.93 10.31
N GLN A 160 -21.53 -5.78 9.82
CA GLN A 160 -22.24 -4.50 9.93
C GLN A 160 -23.45 -4.36 8.99
N ARG A 161 -23.53 -5.10 7.87
CA ARG A 161 -24.68 -5.04 6.94
C ARG A 161 -25.85 -5.93 7.36
N THR A 162 -25.62 -6.96 8.17
CA THR A 162 -26.70 -7.81 8.70
C THR A 162 -27.39 -7.19 9.91
N HIS A 163 -26.76 -6.21 10.57
CA HIS A 163 -27.36 -5.40 11.62
C HIS A 163 -27.58 -3.96 11.10
N ARG A 164 -28.37 -3.82 10.04
CA ARG A 164 -28.87 -2.50 9.66
C ARG A 164 -29.97 -2.14 10.65
N GLU A 165 -29.65 -1.22 11.54
CA GLU A 165 -30.62 -0.59 12.42
C GLU A 165 -31.79 -0.05 11.58
N SER A 166 -33.02 -0.18 12.08
CA SER A 166 -34.21 0.19 11.32
C SER A 166 -34.15 1.68 10.95
N VAL A 167 -33.76 1.96 9.71
CA VAL A 167 -33.63 3.33 9.22
C VAL A 167 -35.02 3.91 9.01
N ASP A 168 -35.32 5.01 9.71
CA ASP A 168 -36.53 5.79 9.52
C ASP A 168 -36.57 6.35 8.08
N THR A 169 -37.34 5.70 7.21
CA THR A 169 -37.47 6.08 5.80
C THR A 169 -38.09 7.47 5.61
N LYS A 170 -38.85 7.97 6.59
CA LYS A 170 -39.37 9.35 6.58
C LYS A 170 -38.31 10.37 7.00
N ALA A 171 -37.24 9.96 7.67
CA ALA A 171 -36.10 10.83 7.96
C ALA A 171 -35.20 11.05 6.74
N SER A 172 -35.34 10.23 5.69
CA SER A 172 -34.62 10.46 4.44
C SER A 172 -35.12 11.74 3.74
N LYS A 173 -34.18 12.55 3.25
CA LYS A 173 -34.46 13.78 2.48
C LYS A 173 -35.23 14.87 3.25
N GLY A 174 -34.97 15.02 4.56
CA GLY A 174 -35.36 16.20 5.32
C GLY A 174 -36.86 16.36 5.61
N ARG A 175 -37.68 15.32 5.45
CA ARG A 175 -39.13 15.35 5.76
C ARG A 175 -39.43 15.27 7.27
N LYS A 176 -38.42 14.97 8.08
CA LYS A 176 -38.47 14.95 9.55
C LYS A 176 -37.39 15.88 10.08
N ILE A 177 -37.75 16.77 11.01
CA ILE A 177 -36.80 17.64 11.70
C ILE A 177 -35.94 16.78 12.64
N ARG A 178 -34.63 16.92 12.54
CA ARG A 178 -33.65 16.26 13.41
C ARG A 178 -32.89 17.33 14.17
N TYR A 179 -32.79 17.15 15.48
CA TYR A 179 -32.03 18.03 16.36
C TYR A 179 -30.56 17.59 16.39
N ASP A 180 -29.91 17.66 15.24
CA ASP A 180 -28.49 17.35 15.09
C ASP A 180 -27.70 18.67 15.00
N ILE A 181 -26.58 18.76 15.72
CA ILE A 181 -25.71 19.94 15.68
C ILE A 181 -24.88 19.90 14.40
N HIS A 182 -25.04 20.89 13.53
CA HIS A 182 -24.27 21.02 12.30
C HIS A 182 -23.04 21.91 12.53
N GLU A 183 -21.85 21.32 12.56
CA GLU A 183 -20.59 22.03 12.87
C GLU A 183 -20.34 23.25 11.98
N LYS A 184 -20.65 23.15 10.68
CA LYS A 184 -20.48 24.25 9.71
C LYS A 184 -21.47 25.41 9.90
N LEU A 185 -22.58 25.17 10.60
CA LEU A 185 -23.61 26.17 10.88
C LEU A 185 -23.47 26.75 12.30
N LEU A 186 -22.48 26.29 13.07
CA LEU A 186 -22.18 26.87 14.37
C LEU A 186 -21.64 28.29 14.20
N SER A 187 -22.09 29.20 15.07
CA SER A 187 -21.57 30.57 15.18
C SER A 187 -21.65 31.42 13.90
N ILE A 188 -22.71 31.28 13.09
CA ILE A 188 -22.91 32.15 11.91
C ILE A 188 -23.19 33.60 12.33
N MET A 189 -23.97 33.81 13.39
CA MET A 189 -24.33 35.13 13.90
C MET A 189 -24.31 35.16 15.42
N VAL A 190 -23.95 36.32 15.97
CA VAL A 190 -24.08 36.64 17.39
C VAL A 190 -25.49 37.20 17.62
N PRO A 191 -26.19 36.87 18.72
CA PRO A 191 -27.49 37.45 19.03
C PRO A 191 -27.36 38.98 19.16
N ILE A 192 -28.10 39.71 18.33
CA ILE A 192 -28.19 41.17 18.37
C ILE A 192 -29.47 41.51 19.13
N GLN A 193 -29.34 42.21 20.26
CA GLN A 193 -30.50 42.65 21.03
C GLN A 193 -31.12 43.89 20.36
N ASN A 194 -32.15 43.66 19.54
CA ASN A 194 -32.93 44.71 18.88
C ASN A 194 -34.31 44.83 19.53
N GLU A 195 -34.34 44.96 20.85
CA GLU A 195 -35.60 45.03 21.61
C GLU A 195 -36.06 46.48 21.73
N LEU A 196 -37.19 46.80 21.10
CA LEU A 196 -37.83 48.13 21.18
C LEU A 196 -38.88 48.19 22.30
N TRP A 197 -39.43 47.05 22.70
CA TRP A 197 -40.50 46.92 23.69
C TRP A 197 -40.02 46.14 24.89
N ASN A 198 -40.47 46.54 26.08
CA ASN A 198 -40.20 45.80 27.31
C ASN A 198 -41.08 44.55 27.38
N ASP A 199 -40.61 43.51 28.08
CA ASP A 199 -41.33 42.24 28.21
C ASP A 199 -42.74 42.43 28.79
N GLN A 200 -42.90 43.33 29.75
CA GLN A 200 -44.21 43.70 30.32
C GLN A 200 -45.20 44.20 29.27
N GLN A 201 -44.73 45.01 28.30
CA GLN A 201 -45.57 45.53 27.23
C GLN A 201 -45.96 44.44 26.22
N LYS A 202 -45.03 43.49 25.97
CA LYS A 202 -45.30 42.32 25.12
C LYS A 202 -46.37 41.44 25.78
N ASP A 203 -46.24 41.17 27.07
CA ASP A 203 -47.15 40.31 27.83
C ASP A 203 -48.56 40.91 27.93
N GLU A 204 -48.67 42.22 28.16
CA GLU A 204 -49.96 42.93 28.17
C GLU A 204 -50.66 42.85 26.80
N LEU A 205 -49.90 43.07 25.72
CA LEU A 205 -50.43 42.97 24.35
C LEU A 205 -50.94 41.56 24.04
N PHE A 206 -50.15 40.52 24.33
CA PHE A 206 -50.54 39.14 24.03
C PHE A 206 -51.63 38.61 24.95
N GLY A 207 -51.72 39.09 26.19
CA GLY A 207 -52.86 38.82 27.07
C GLY A 207 -54.16 39.43 26.52
N SER A 208 -54.09 40.66 26.03
CA SER A 208 -55.24 41.39 25.47
C SER A 208 -55.71 40.87 24.10
N LEU A 209 -54.84 40.20 23.33
CA LEU A 209 -55.06 39.85 21.91
C LEU A 209 -56.32 39.02 21.63
N PHE A 210 -56.76 38.19 22.58
CA PHE A 210 -57.93 37.31 22.41
C PHE A 210 -59.07 37.61 23.39
N GLY A 211 -59.04 38.78 24.05
CA GLY A 211 -60.12 39.23 24.93
C GLY A 211 -60.24 38.47 26.26
N PHE A 212 -59.25 37.64 26.61
CA PHE A 212 -59.10 37.16 27.98
C PHE A 212 -58.44 38.29 28.76
N GLY A 213 -59.18 38.94 29.65
CA GLY A 213 -58.68 40.07 30.43
C GLY A 213 -57.33 39.74 31.08
N PHE A 214 -56.36 40.62 30.89
CA PHE A 214 -55.05 40.53 31.50
C PHE A 214 -55.20 40.65 33.02
N GLU A 215 -55.12 39.53 33.74
CA GLU A 215 -55.03 39.56 35.21
C GLU A 215 -53.54 39.72 35.56
N VAL A 216 -53.19 40.92 36.02
CA VAL A 216 -51.83 41.26 36.44
C VAL A 216 -51.53 40.50 37.73
N ASP A 217 -50.88 39.35 37.65
CA ASP A 217 -50.38 38.68 38.85
C ASP A 217 -49.11 39.42 39.33
N HIS A 218 -49.31 40.39 40.23
CA HIS A 218 -48.24 41.13 40.89
C HIS A 218 -47.52 40.26 41.93
N GLN A 219 -46.91 39.17 41.50
CA GLN A 219 -46.00 38.40 42.33
C GLN A 219 -44.75 38.10 41.53
N THR A 220 -43.80 39.05 41.54
CA THR A 220 -42.43 38.86 42.07
C THR A 220 -41.55 40.05 41.67
N THR A 221 -41.49 41.09 42.52
CA THR A 221 -40.23 41.79 42.83
C THR A 221 -40.46 42.68 44.05
N HIS A 222 -39.92 42.26 45.18
CA HIS A 222 -39.83 43.06 46.38
C HIS A 222 -38.78 44.16 46.16
N HIS A 223 -39.20 45.35 45.73
CA HIS A 223 -38.42 46.57 45.91
C HIS A 223 -39.36 47.75 46.15
N LYS A 224 -39.31 48.30 47.37
CA LYS A 224 -40.05 49.48 47.83
C LYS A 224 -39.77 50.68 46.92
N SER A 225 -40.83 51.32 46.43
CA SER A 225 -40.90 52.76 46.11
C SER A 225 -42.37 53.18 46.07
N GLU A 226 -42.65 54.33 46.66
CA GLU A 226 -43.97 54.82 47.07
C GLU A 226 -44.83 55.36 45.91
N ASP A 227 -46.15 55.24 46.10
CA ASP A 227 -47.28 56.03 45.60
C ASP A 227 -47.33 56.53 44.14
N GLN A 228 -48.28 55.96 43.37
CA GLN A 228 -49.37 56.74 42.76
C GLN A 228 -50.47 55.81 42.22
N THR A 229 -51.68 55.96 42.77
CA THR A 229 -52.90 55.37 42.25
C THR A 229 -53.33 56.11 40.98
N PHE A 230 -53.35 55.41 39.84
CA PHE A 230 -53.95 55.90 38.60
C PHE A 230 -55.03 54.91 38.15
N GLU A 231 -56.29 55.27 38.37
CA GLU A 231 -57.41 54.49 37.85
C GLU A 231 -57.56 54.75 36.34
N ILE A 232 -57.30 53.73 35.52
CA ILE A 232 -57.68 53.74 34.10
C ILE A 232 -59.11 53.20 33.98
N GLY A 233 -60.02 54.06 33.53
CA GLY A 233 -61.40 53.70 33.26
C GLY A 233 -61.49 52.62 32.18
N LYS A 234 -62.40 51.67 32.39
CA LYS A 234 -62.82 50.65 31.42
C LYS A 234 -63.20 51.34 30.11
N SER A 235 -62.28 51.37 29.15
CA SER A 235 -62.57 51.85 27.79
C SER A 235 -62.46 50.69 26.82
N ASP A 236 -63.49 50.67 25.99
CA ASP A 236 -64.00 49.57 25.18
C ASP A 236 -62.94 49.03 24.20
N GLY A 237 -62.79 47.71 24.16
CA GLY A 237 -61.81 47.03 23.31
C GLY A 237 -62.10 47.25 21.82
N PHE A 238 -61.02 47.39 21.04
CA PHE A 238 -61.05 47.51 19.58
C PHE A 238 -61.84 46.34 18.95
N ARG A 239 -62.95 46.65 18.27
CA ARG A 239 -63.69 45.71 17.42
C ARG A 239 -63.23 45.87 15.97
N LEU A 240 -62.59 44.82 15.43
CA LEU A 240 -62.33 44.68 14.00
C LEU A 240 -63.66 44.38 13.28
N LEU A 241 -64.02 45.25 12.31
CA LEU A 241 -64.99 44.93 11.25
C LEU A 241 -64.33 44.04 10.19
#